data_AF-A0A285HLW5-F1
#
_entry.id   AF-A0A285HLW5-F1
#
_cell.length_a   1.000
_cell.length_b   1.000
_cell.length_c   1.000
_cell.angle_alpha   90.00
_cell.angle_beta   90.00
_cell.angle_gamma   90.00
#
_symmetry.space_group_name_H-M   'P 1'
#
loop_
_entity.id
_entity.type
_entity.pdbx_description
1 polymer ?
#
loop_
_entity_poly.entity_id
_entity_poly.type
_entity_poly.pdbx_seq_one_letter_code
_entity_poly.pdbx_strand_id
1 'polypeptide(L)'
;MKTRFLAAAAALFLPAAAQAHFLLEYTTQTMIERPGDVPVKLIFWHPFDNGHVMDLELPQEFYMIHNGTRTDLLDRLEPVSFTGSANEGAAFLGSVPVKRSGDYVLVTVPQPYYEESEDLYIQQFTKAFLNRNQLPTDWMEPVGLPTEILPLVKPYNVLAGSSFTGQVLREGAPAAGVEIEIEYMAAEPDMESAASTSPLVGTPPGGALVAISDDNGYFTFGVPRAGYWGFAALGAGPVTEHEGKELSQDAVIWIRAWDLD
;
A
#
# COMPACT_ATOMS: atom_id res chain seq x y z
N MET A 1 -46.66 3.62 -45.27
CA MET A 1 -45.32 3.15 -44.83
C MET A 1 -44.39 4.33 -44.70
N LYS A 2 -44.05 4.75 -43.48
CA LYS A 2 -42.93 5.67 -43.19
C LYS A 2 -42.27 5.17 -41.92
N THR A 3 -41.26 4.33 -42.07
CA THR A 3 -40.46 3.80 -40.96
C THR A 3 -39.46 4.88 -40.58
N ARG A 4 -39.62 5.48 -39.39
CA ARG A 4 -38.60 6.35 -38.78
C ARG A 4 -37.61 5.44 -38.06
N PHE A 5 -36.36 5.42 -38.52
CA PHE A 5 -35.25 4.87 -37.75
C PHE A 5 -34.85 5.92 -36.70
N LEU A 6 -35.14 5.66 -35.42
CA LEU A 6 -34.44 6.32 -34.32
C LEU A 6 -33.10 5.59 -34.15
N ALA A 7 -32.00 6.26 -34.46
CA ALA A 7 -30.68 5.82 -34.04
C ALA A 7 -30.52 6.19 -32.56
N ALA A 8 -30.58 5.21 -31.67
CA ALA A 8 -30.17 5.37 -30.29
C ALA A 8 -28.64 5.43 -30.25
N ALA A 9 -28.08 6.60 -29.98
CA ALA A 9 -26.66 6.74 -29.67
C ALA A 9 -26.42 6.17 -28.27
N ALA A 10 -25.94 4.93 -28.20
CA ALA A 10 -25.40 4.38 -26.97
C ALA A 10 -24.08 5.10 -26.69
N ALA A 11 -24.08 6.00 -25.71
CA ALA A 11 -22.84 6.51 -25.13
C ALA A 11 -22.13 5.35 -24.44
N LEU A 12 -21.10 4.81 -25.09
CA LEU A 12 -20.16 3.91 -24.45
C LEU A 12 -19.38 4.75 -23.43
N PHE A 13 -19.78 4.67 -22.17
CA PHE A 13 -18.89 5.07 -21.08
C PHE A 13 -17.73 4.07 -21.10
N LEU A 14 -16.59 4.50 -21.62
CA LEU A 14 -15.35 3.81 -21.37
C LEU A 14 -15.12 3.91 -19.86
N PRO A 15 -14.95 2.79 -19.13
CA PRO A 15 -14.48 2.88 -17.76
C PRO A 15 -13.13 3.60 -17.82
N ALA A 16 -13.04 4.77 -17.17
CA ALA A 16 -11.74 5.33 -16.86
C ALA A 16 -11.03 4.26 -16.03
N ALA A 17 -9.82 3.89 -16.41
CA ALA A 17 -9.00 3.05 -15.56
C ALA A 17 -8.76 3.86 -14.28
N ALA A 18 -9.45 3.51 -13.19
CA ALA A 18 -9.10 3.98 -11.86
C ALA A 18 -7.65 3.54 -11.62
N GLN A 19 -6.81 4.48 -11.21
CA GLN A 19 -5.45 4.16 -10.79
C GLN A 19 -5.51 3.81 -9.30
N ALA A 20 -4.78 2.77 -8.93
CA ALA A 20 -4.74 2.36 -7.55
C ALA A 20 -4.08 3.42 -6.68
N HIS A 21 -4.80 3.90 -5.67
CA HIS A 21 -4.27 4.78 -4.64
C HIS A 21 -3.42 3.94 -3.68
N PHE A 22 -2.22 4.40 -3.30
CA PHE A 22 -1.34 3.64 -2.40
C PHE A 22 -0.69 4.50 -1.33
N LEU A 23 -1.06 4.26 -0.08
CA LEU A 23 -0.37 4.78 1.09
C LEU A 23 0.88 3.94 1.34
N LEU A 24 2.02 4.58 1.23
CA LEU A 24 3.36 4.01 1.28
C LEU A 24 4.04 4.33 2.61
N GLU A 25 4.69 3.33 3.19
CA GLU A 25 5.63 3.45 4.30
C GLU A 25 7.05 3.11 3.78
N TYR A 26 7.75 4.11 3.24
CA TYR A 26 9.00 3.89 2.53
C TYR A 26 10.24 4.06 3.42
N THR A 27 11.14 3.10 3.34
CA THR A 27 12.51 3.19 3.85
C THR A 27 13.47 2.73 2.75
N THR A 28 14.71 3.19 2.75
CA THR A 28 15.70 2.75 1.74
C THR A 28 16.11 1.29 1.91
N GLN A 29 16.02 0.75 3.12
CA GLN A 29 16.38 -0.62 3.45
C GLN A 29 15.40 -1.21 4.44
N THR A 30 14.87 -2.40 4.12
CA THR A 30 14.04 -3.18 5.05
C THR A 30 14.89 -4.09 5.96
N MET A 31 16.12 -4.40 5.57
CA MET A 31 17.08 -5.16 6.37
C MET A 31 18.04 -4.20 7.09
N ILE A 32 17.81 -3.98 8.38
CA ILE A 32 18.53 -2.96 9.16
C ILE A 32 19.80 -3.54 9.75
N GLU A 33 20.95 -3.07 9.26
CA GLU A 33 22.28 -3.54 9.70
C GLU A 33 22.68 -2.98 11.07
N ARG A 34 22.50 -1.66 11.26
CA ARG A 34 22.98 -0.93 12.43
C ARG A 34 21.81 -0.40 13.25
N PRO A 35 21.87 -0.49 14.59
CA PRO A 35 20.84 0.11 15.43
C PRO A 35 20.85 1.63 15.28
N GLY A 36 19.69 2.25 15.31
CA GLY A 36 19.50 3.68 15.13
C GLY A 36 18.07 4.02 14.75
N ASP A 37 17.84 5.31 14.52
CA ASP A 37 16.58 5.81 14.00
C ASP A 37 16.59 5.65 12.47
N VAL A 38 15.74 4.77 11.97
CA VAL A 38 15.58 4.50 10.53
C VAL A 38 14.56 5.49 9.98
N PRO A 39 14.92 6.35 9.03
CA PRO A 39 13.98 7.32 8.47
C PRO A 39 12.93 6.60 7.62
N VAL A 40 11.67 7.05 7.70
CA VAL A 40 10.54 6.49 6.97
C VAL A 40 9.70 7.62 6.37
N LYS A 41 9.33 7.52 5.10
CA LYS A 41 8.40 8.45 4.46
C LYS A 41 7.00 7.85 4.37
N LEU A 42 6.00 8.63 4.76
CA LEU A 42 4.59 8.33 4.53
C LEU A 42 4.10 9.17 3.35
N ILE A 43 3.74 8.50 2.25
CA ILE A 43 3.35 9.14 0.98
C ILE A 43 2.09 8.45 0.48
N PHE A 44 1.08 9.22 0.06
CA PHE A 44 -0.12 8.67 -0.56
C PHE A 44 -0.13 9.04 -2.05
N TRP A 45 0.05 8.07 -2.95
CA TRP A 45 0.24 8.37 -4.38
C TRP A 45 0.04 7.18 -5.33
N HIS A 46 0.25 7.40 -6.64
CA HIS A 46 0.29 6.37 -7.69
C HIS A 46 1.74 5.94 -8.01
N PRO A 47 2.22 4.79 -7.51
CA PRO A 47 3.64 4.41 -7.57
C PRO A 47 4.11 3.82 -8.92
N PHE A 48 3.27 3.11 -9.71
CA PHE A 48 3.72 2.53 -10.99
C PHE A 48 4.15 3.59 -12.00
N ASP A 49 3.39 4.67 -12.08
CA ASP A 49 3.59 5.73 -13.06
C ASP A 49 4.28 6.96 -12.47
N ASN A 50 4.63 6.91 -11.18
CA ASN A 50 5.14 8.06 -10.43
C ASN A 50 4.17 9.24 -10.61
N GLY A 51 2.87 8.99 -10.50
CA GLY A 51 1.77 9.82 -11.00
C GLY A 51 1.30 10.88 -10.02
N HIS A 52 -0.01 10.83 -9.70
CA HIS A 52 -0.67 11.75 -8.80
C HIS A 52 -0.27 11.50 -7.34
N VAL A 53 -0.13 12.57 -6.57
CA VAL A 53 0.13 12.55 -5.13
C VAL A 53 -1.08 13.13 -4.41
N MET A 54 -1.68 12.36 -3.52
CA MET A 54 -2.80 12.80 -2.68
C MET A 54 -2.24 13.45 -1.42
N ASP A 55 -2.94 14.48 -0.92
CA ASP A 55 -2.58 15.09 0.36
C ASP A 55 -2.83 14.09 1.49
N LEU A 56 -1.75 13.67 2.16
CA LEU A 56 -1.84 12.86 3.36
C LEU A 56 -2.03 13.76 4.58
N GLU A 57 -3.23 13.73 5.16
CA GLU A 57 -3.48 14.34 6.47
C GLU A 57 -2.72 13.60 7.58
N LEU A 58 -2.52 14.27 8.72
CA LEU A 58 -1.88 13.63 9.88
C LEU A 58 -2.64 12.33 10.22
N PRO A 59 -1.98 11.17 10.18
CA PRO A 59 -2.64 9.89 10.43
C PRO A 59 -3.30 9.86 11.81
N GLN A 60 -4.38 9.08 11.94
CA GLN A 60 -4.99 8.77 13.22
C GLN A 60 -4.01 8.00 14.11
N GLU A 61 -3.26 7.08 13.50
CA GLU A 61 -2.24 6.28 14.17
C GLU A 61 -1.04 6.10 13.24
N PHE A 62 0.16 6.20 13.81
CA PHE A 62 1.38 5.70 13.21
C PHE A 62 2.18 5.01 14.32
N TYR A 63 2.42 3.71 14.20
CA TYR A 63 3.05 2.93 15.25
C TYR A 63 3.89 1.79 14.69
N MET A 64 4.70 1.20 15.56
CA MET A 64 5.38 -0.07 15.28
C MET A 64 4.98 -1.15 16.27
N ILE A 65 5.02 -2.41 15.83
CA ILE A 65 5.03 -3.59 16.69
C ILE A 65 6.39 -4.26 16.59
N HIS A 66 6.98 -4.55 17.76
CA HIS A 66 8.25 -5.26 17.88
C HIS A 66 8.21 -6.19 19.10
N ASN A 67 8.40 -7.49 18.89
CA ASN A 67 8.28 -8.53 19.92
C ASN A 67 6.97 -8.41 20.70
N GLY A 68 5.85 -8.29 19.98
CA GLY A 68 4.50 -8.15 20.52
C GLY A 68 4.23 -6.80 21.23
N THR A 69 5.21 -5.89 21.26
CA THR A 69 5.06 -4.59 21.93
C THR A 69 4.73 -3.52 20.90
N ARG A 70 3.55 -2.92 21.02
CA ARG A 70 3.15 -1.74 20.26
C ARG A 70 3.80 -0.48 20.83
N THR A 71 4.40 0.35 19.97
CA THR A 71 5.01 1.64 20.32
C THR A 71 4.47 2.70 19.37
N ASP A 72 3.88 3.75 19.92
CA ASP A 72 3.42 4.93 19.18
C ASP A 72 4.62 5.69 18.58
N LEU A 73 4.49 6.13 17.32
CA LEU A 73 5.48 6.89 16.57
C LEU A 73 4.89 8.19 15.98
N LEU A 74 3.64 8.53 16.29
CA LEU A 74 2.94 9.67 15.67
C LEU A 74 3.66 11.01 15.97
N ASP A 75 4.24 11.14 17.17
CA ASP A 75 5.02 12.31 17.59
C ASP A 75 6.37 12.46 16.88
N ARG A 76 6.76 11.46 16.07
CA ARG A 76 7.98 11.47 15.27
C ARG A 76 7.75 11.89 13.83
N LEU A 77 6.49 12.15 13.43
CA LEU A 77 6.17 12.61 12.09
C LEU A 77 6.40 14.11 11.94
N GLU A 78 7.16 14.47 10.92
CA GLU A 78 7.39 15.84 10.48
C GLU A 78 6.69 16.04 9.12
N PRO A 79 5.88 17.09 8.95
CA PRO A 79 5.26 17.39 7.66
C PRO A 79 6.33 17.69 6.61
N VAL A 80 6.19 17.08 5.45
CA VAL A 80 6.99 17.35 4.25
C VAL A 80 6.07 17.42 3.03
N SER A 81 6.62 17.79 1.88
CA SER A 81 5.93 17.60 0.60
C SER A 81 6.59 16.49 -0.20
N PHE A 82 5.82 15.94 -1.13
CA PHE A 82 6.30 14.95 -2.07
C PHE A 82 5.78 15.28 -3.48
N THR A 83 6.66 15.22 -4.47
CA THR A 83 6.41 15.62 -5.85
C THR A 83 6.39 14.39 -6.75
N GLY A 84 5.20 14.04 -7.24
CA GLY A 84 5.01 13.10 -8.34
C GLY A 84 5.14 13.80 -9.70
N SER A 85 4.94 13.04 -10.77
CA SER A 85 5.00 13.58 -12.14
C SER A 85 3.80 14.44 -12.50
N ALA A 86 2.66 14.27 -11.81
CA ALA A 86 1.44 15.02 -12.07
C ALA A 86 1.29 16.26 -11.17
N ASN A 87 1.69 16.16 -9.90
CA ASN A 87 1.54 17.22 -8.90
C ASN A 87 2.47 17.03 -7.68
N GLU A 88 2.38 17.96 -6.75
CA GLU A 88 2.95 17.88 -5.40
C GLU A 88 1.80 17.74 -4.40
N GLY A 89 2.04 16.99 -3.32
CA GLY A 89 1.08 16.78 -2.23
C GLY A 89 1.76 16.67 -0.86
N ALA A 90 0.96 16.79 0.20
CA ALA A 90 1.38 16.66 1.58
C ALA A 90 1.77 15.21 1.92
N ALA A 91 2.88 15.07 2.64
CA ALA A 91 3.45 13.81 3.08
C ALA A 91 4.08 13.96 4.47
N PHE A 92 4.61 12.87 5.03
CA PHE A 92 5.34 12.93 6.30
C PHE A 92 6.70 12.24 6.20
N LEU A 93 7.69 12.81 6.90
CA LEU A 93 8.94 12.16 7.23
C LEU A 93 8.93 11.80 8.71
N GLY A 94 9.07 10.52 9.00
CA GLY A 94 9.16 9.98 10.35
C GLY A 94 10.47 9.24 10.59
N SER A 95 10.55 8.60 11.75
CA SER A 95 11.64 7.69 12.05
C SER A 95 11.23 6.54 12.98
N VAL A 96 11.82 5.36 12.74
CA VAL A 96 11.57 4.13 13.51
C VAL A 96 12.81 3.81 14.35
N PRO A 97 12.71 3.74 15.69
CA PRO A 97 13.85 3.44 16.55
C PRO A 97 14.19 1.95 16.56
N VAL A 98 15.00 1.51 15.60
CA VAL A 98 15.44 0.11 15.46
C VAL A 98 16.66 -0.15 16.34
N LYS A 99 16.51 -0.95 17.40
CA LYS A 99 17.56 -1.16 18.42
C LYS A 99 17.93 -2.62 18.64
N ARG A 100 16.95 -3.53 18.53
CA ARG A 100 17.10 -4.95 18.88
C ARG A 100 16.89 -5.81 17.64
N SER A 101 17.28 -7.09 17.74
CA SER A 101 16.98 -8.07 16.70
C SER A 101 15.48 -8.36 16.67
N GLY A 102 14.94 -8.63 15.49
CA GLY A 102 13.52 -8.94 15.30
C GLY A 102 12.91 -8.15 14.15
N ASP A 103 11.64 -8.42 13.92
CA ASP A 103 10.80 -7.65 13.02
C ASP A 103 10.35 -6.34 13.66
N TYR A 104 10.07 -5.36 12.82
CA TYR A 104 9.40 -4.11 13.16
C TYR A 104 8.27 -3.97 12.14
N VAL A 105 7.04 -4.27 12.57
CA VAL A 105 5.84 -4.10 11.75
C VAL A 105 5.37 -2.68 11.92
N LEU A 106 5.52 -1.88 10.87
CA LEU A 106 5.03 -0.51 10.81
C LEU A 106 3.55 -0.55 10.41
N VAL A 107 2.76 0.33 11.02
CA VAL A 107 1.34 0.45 10.74
C VAL A 107 0.95 1.92 10.70
N THR A 108 0.28 2.30 9.63
CA THR A 108 -0.34 3.63 9.46
C THR A 108 -1.86 3.48 9.32
N VAL A 109 -2.60 4.22 10.13
CA VAL A 109 -4.05 4.37 10.03
C VAL A 109 -4.33 5.82 9.61
N PRO A 110 -4.64 6.08 8.33
CA PRO A 110 -4.87 7.45 7.85
C PRO A 110 -6.28 7.94 8.21
N GLN A 111 -6.48 9.24 8.07
CA GLN A 111 -7.84 9.78 7.92
C GLN A 111 -8.47 9.25 6.63
N PRO A 112 -9.80 9.11 6.55
CA PRO A 112 -10.47 8.90 5.27
C PRO A 112 -10.17 10.07 4.32
N TYR A 113 -9.64 9.75 3.15
CA TYR A 113 -9.34 10.70 2.08
C TYR A 113 -10.51 10.75 1.09
N TYR A 114 -10.98 11.94 0.75
CA TYR A 114 -12.03 12.08 -0.26
C TYR A 114 -11.42 12.14 -1.67
N GLU A 115 -11.69 11.13 -2.50
CA GLU A 115 -11.27 11.08 -3.90
C GLU A 115 -12.36 11.71 -4.77
N GLU A 116 -12.15 12.97 -5.19
CA GLU A 116 -13.14 13.74 -5.94
C GLU A 116 -13.50 13.10 -7.28
N SER A 117 -12.54 12.45 -7.95
CA SER A 117 -12.79 11.85 -9.27
C SER A 117 -13.63 10.58 -9.21
N GLU A 118 -13.66 9.90 -8.05
CA GLU A 118 -14.44 8.67 -7.81
C GLU A 118 -15.69 8.91 -6.95
N ASP A 119 -15.86 10.13 -6.40
CA ASP A 119 -16.97 10.53 -5.54
C ASP A 119 -17.15 9.63 -4.29
N LEU A 120 -16.03 9.14 -3.74
CA LEU A 120 -15.99 8.27 -2.56
C LEU A 120 -14.84 8.64 -1.62
N TYR A 121 -14.85 8.07 -0.42
CA TYR A 121 -13.72 8.12 0.51
C TYR A 121 -12.88 6.86 0.42
N ILE A 122 -11.57 7.00 0.63
CA ILE A 122 -10.60 5.90 0.71
C ILE A 122 -9.93 5.94 2.07
N GLN A 123 -9.81 4.80 2.74
CA GLN A 123 -9.02 4.66 3.96
C GLN A 123 -8.15 3.41 3.86
N GLN A 124 -6.84 3.61 3.73
CA GLN A 124 -5.89 2.51 3.55
C GLN A 124 -5.15 2.18 4.84
N PHE A 125 -5.44 1.02 5.42
CA PHE A 125 -4.69 0.50 6.56
C PHE A 125 -3.41 -0.15 6.05
N THR A 126 -2.29 0.56 6.18
CA THR A 126 -1.02 0.16 5.59
C THR A 126 -0.13 -0.56 6.58
N LYS A 127 0.56 -1.60 6.11
CA LYS A 127 1.67 -2.25 6.81
C LYS A 127 2.93 -2.33 5.96
N ALA A 128 4.07 -1.96 6.53
CA ALA A 128 5.40 -2.29 6.03
C ALA A 128 6.25 -2.98 7.11
N PHE A 129 7.36 -3.59 6.68
CA PHE A 129 8.14 -4.47 7.54
C PHE A 129 9.62 -4.13 7.44
N LEU A 130 10.24 -3.88 8.58
CA LEU A 130 11.70 -3.89 8.73
C LEU A 130 12.11 -5.13 9.54
N ASN A 131 13.33 -5.60 9.33
CA ASN A 131 13.91 -6.65 10.15
C ASN A 131 15.36 -6.33 10.49
N ARG A 132 15.76 -6.66 11.72
CA ARG A 132 17.16 -6.63 12.14
C ARG A 132 17.64 -8.02 12.53
N ASN A 133 18.81 -8.39 12.03
CA ASN A 133 19.50 -9.67 12.28
C ASN A 133 18.74 -10.93 11.82
N GLN A 134 17.82 -10.81 10.87
CA GLN A 134 17.11 -11.92 10.21
C GLN A 134 16.27 -12.78 11.18
N LEU A 135 16.02 -12.29 12.39
CA LEU A 135 15.24 -12.99 13.40
C LEU A 135 13.75 -12.74 13.15
N PRO A 136 12.95 -13.76 12.76
CA PRO A 136 11.52 -13.59 12.61
C PRO A 136 10.85 -13.60 13.98
N THR A 137 10.01 -12.60 14.27
CA THR A 137 9.33 -12.42 15.56
C THR A 137 7.86 -12.05 15.43
N ASP A 138 7.49 -11.17 14.50
CA ASP A 138 6.16 -10.55 14.45
C ASP A 138 5.49 -10.58 13.07
N TRP A 139 6.25 -10.84 11.99
CA TRP A 139 5.79 -10.65 10.61
C TRP A 139 4.54 -11.47 10.20
N MET A 140 4.25 -12.58 10.89
CA MET A 140 3.11 -13.48 10.61
C MET A 140 1.87 -13.18 11.45
N GLU A 141 1.95 -12.25 12.40
CA GLU A 141 0.86 -12.03 13.33
C GLU A 141 -0.08 -10.92 12.82
N PRO A 142 -1.41 -11.10 12.93
CA PRO A 142 -2.35 -10.02 12.68
C PRO A 142 -2.17 -8.92 13.72
N VAL A 143 -2.38 -7.67 13.30
CA VAL A 143 -2.22 -6.49 14.17
C VAL A 143 -3.55 -5.95 14.68
N GLY A 144 -4.68 -6.52 14.23
CA GLY A 144 -6.02 -6.19 14.73
C GLY A 144 -6.67 -4.99 14.04
N LEU A 145 -6.30 -4.72 12.78
CA LEU A 145 -6.93 -3.68 11.96
C LEU A 145 -8.34 -4.10 11.52
N PRO A 146 -9.22 -3.15 11.12
CA PRO A 146 -10.54 -3.47 10.58
C PRO A 146 -10.47 -4.40 9.35
N THR A 147 -9.45 -4.20 8.52
CA THR A 147 -9.01 -5.13 7.49
C THR A 147 -7.48 -5.12 7.42
N GLU A 148 -6.88 -6.27 7.14
CA GLU A 148 -5.43 -6.37 6.93
C GLU A 148 -5.07 -7.54 6.00
N ILE A 149 -3.92 -7.43 5.33
CA ILE A 149 -3.32 -8.56 4.61
C ILE A 149 -2.29 -9.23 5.54
N LEU A 150 -2.47 -10.52 5.80
CA LEU A 150 -1.51 -11.34 6.52
C LEU A 150 -0.56 -12.02 5.52
N PRO A 151 0.75 -11.78 5.57
CA PRO A 151 1.70 -12.40 4.65
C PRO A 151 1.98 -13.86 5.02
N LEU A 152 2.11 -14.72 4.00
CA LEU A 152 2.54 -16.13 4.16
C LEU A 152 4.00 -16.35 3.77
N VAL A 153 4.67 -15.29 3.30
CA VAL A 153 6.10 -15.23 3.01
C VAL A 153 6.66 -13.99 3.70
N LYS A 154 7.87 -14.07 4.28
CA LYS A 154 8.51 -12.93 4.94
C LYS A 154 8.49 -11.68 4.03
N PRO A 155 7.74 -10.62 4.38
CA PRO A 155 7.54 -9.46 3.50
C PRO A 155 8.84 -8.76 3.10
N TYR A 156 9.83 -8.75 4.00
CA TYR A 156 11.12 -8.11 3.75
C TYR A 156 12.12 -8.98 2.96
N ASN A 157 11.76 -10.23 2.60
CA ASN A 157 12.67 -11.18 1.97
C ASN A 157 11.97 -12.08 0.94
N VAL A 158 11.26 -11.47 -0.01
CA VAL A 158 10.70 -12.16 -1.17
C VAL A 158 11.75 -12.21 -2.28
N LEU A 159 11.72 -13.21 -3.16
CA LEU A 159 12.64 -13.31 -4.29
C LEU A 159 11.95 -12.92 -5.61
N ALA A 160 12.64 -12.19 -6.47
CA ALA A 160 12.24 -12.04 -7.86
C ALA A 160 12.21 -13.42 -8.54
N GLY A 161 11.21 -13.66 -9.38
CA GLY A 161 10.92 -14.98 -9.97
C GLY A 161 10.23 -15.96 -9.03
N SER A 162 9.92 -15.58 -7.78
CA SER A 162 9.12 -16.39 -6.85
C SER A 162 7.67 -15.88 -6.76
N SER A 163 6.96 -16.18 -5.67
CA SER A 163 5.59 -15.73 -5.42
C SER A 163 5.45 -15.09 -4.04
N PHE A 164 4.55 -14.12 -3.95
CA PHE A 164 4.01 -13.65 -2.68
C PHE A 164 2.59 -14.18 -2.52
N THR A 165 2.29 -14.70 -1.32
CA THR A 165 0.96 -15.12 -0.93
C THR A 165 0.55 -14.33 0.31
N GLY A 166 -0.62 -13.73 0.26
CA GLY A 166 -1.24 -13.05 1.39
C GLY A 166 -2.63 -13.61 1.67
N GLN A 167 -3.10 -13.43 2.90
CA GLN A 167 -4.48 -13.69 3.30
C GLN A 167 -5.16 -12.39 3.67
N VAL A 168 -6.23 -12.03 2.97
CA VAL A 168 -7.06 -10.87 3.31
C VAL A 168 -7.91 -11.23 4.52
N LEU A 169 -7.86 -10.41 5.56
CA LEU A 169 -8.65 -10.55 6.77
C LEU A 169 -9.59 -9.34 6.91
N ARG A 170 -10.86 -9.59 7.19
CA ARG A 170 -11.85 -8.61 7.63
C ARG A 170 -12.23 -8.94 9.07
N GLU A 171 -12.01 -7.99 9.99
CA GLU A 171 -12.28 -8.20 11.43
C GLU A 171 -11.59 -9.48 11.99
N GLY A 172 -10.40 -9.79 11.48
CA GLY A 172 -9.62 -10.98 11.86
C GLY A 172 -10.09 -12.30 11.24
N ALA A 173 -11.16 -12.31 10.43
CA ALA A 173 -11.64 -13.48 9.72
C ALA A 173 -11.25 -13.42 8.22
N PRO A 174 -11.02 -14.55 7.55
CA PRO A 174 -10.71 -14.54 6.12
C PRO A 174 -11.80 -13.90 5.26
N ALA A 175 -11.40 -13.07 4.29
CA ALA A 175 -12.30 -12.34 3.39
C ALA A 175 -12.13 -12.84 1.95
N ALA A 176 -13.17 -13.49 1.41
CA ALA A 176 -13.16 -14.10 0.09
C ALA A 176 -13.62 -13.14 -1.02
N GLY A 177 -13.15 -13.38 -2.26
CA GLY A 177 -13.60 -12.66 -3.45
C GLY A 177 -13.21 -11.18 -3.48
N VAL A 178 -12.35 -10.74 -2.57
CA VAL A 178 -11.79 -9.38 -2.53
C VAL A 178 -10.83 -9.21 -3.70
N GLU A 179 -10.89 -8.06 -4.34
CA GLU A 179 -9.95 -7.62 -5.38
C GLU A 179 -8.69 -7.05 -4.74
N ILE A 180 -7.52 -7.52 -5.19
CA ILE A 180 -6.22 -7.05 -4.74
C ILE A 180 -5.56 -6.34 -5.93
N GLU A 181 -5.45 -5.02 -5.86
CA GLU A 181 -4.63 -4.25 -6.78
C GLU A 181 -3.15 -4.36 -6.39
N ILE A 182 -2.29 -4.42 -7.41
CA ILE A 182 -0.88 -4.75 -7.26
C ILE A 182 -0.04 -3.72 -7.98
N GLU A 183 0.89 -3.13 -7.25
CA GLU A 183 1.67 -1.99 -7.69
C GLU A 183 3.17 -2.23 -7.50
N TYR A 184 3.98 -1.75 -8.44
CA TYR A 184 5.43 -1.76 -8.34
C TYR A 184 5.94 -0.33 -8.11
N MET A 185 6.89 -0.18 -7.19
CA MET A 185 7.56 1.10 -6.99
C MET A 185 8.48 1.42 -8.16
N ALA A 186 7.96 2.08 -9.19
CA ALA A 186 8.73 2.39 -10.39
C ALA A 186 9.79 3.46 -10.11
N ALA A 187 9.50 4.40 -9.22
CA ALA A 187 10.35 5.51 -8.83
C ALA A 187 10.46 5.57 -7.30
N GLU A 188 11.55 5.04 -6.73
CA GLU A 188 11.76 5.06 -5.29
C GLU A 188 11.90 6.52 -4.78
N PRO A 189 11.23 6.91 -3.67
CA PRO A 189 11.40 8.21 -3.04
C PRO A 189 12.84 8.48 -2.60
N ASP A 190 13.31 9.72 -2.78
CA ASP A 190 14.54 10.20 -2.17
C ASP A 190 14.26 10.59 -0.72
N MET A 191 15.09 10.19 0.25
CA MET A 191 14.87 10.52 1.65
C MET A 191 15.23 11.97 2.00
N GLU A 192 16.06 12.64 1.20
CA GLU A 192 16.59 13.98 1.49
C GLU A 192 15.86 15.10 0.74
N SER A 193 15.02 14.77 -0.24
CA SER A 193 14.30 15.73 -1.07
C SER A 193 12.81 15.38 -1.22
N ALA A 194 12.01 16.25 -1.81
CA ALA A 194 10.61 15.97 -2.12
C ALA A 194 10.43 15.04 -3.34
N ALA A 195 11.52 14.68 -4.04
CA ALA A 195 11.47 13.98 -5.31
C ALA A 195 11.55 12.45 -5.17
N SER A 196 11.37 11.77 -6.29
CA SER A 196 11.68 10.36 -6.51
C SER A 196 12.80 10.21 -7.53
N THR A 197 13.31 8.99 -7.63
CA THR A 197 14.20 8.58 -8.73
C THR A 197 13.47 8.57 -10.08
N SER A 198 14.21 8.45 -11.19
CA SER A 198 13.56 8.26 -12.49
C SER A 198 12.86 6.89 -12.57
N PRO A 199 11.66 6.80 -13.15
CA PRO A 199 10.95 5.53 -13.28
C PRO A 199 11.78 4.45 -13.98
N LEU A 200 11.86 3.28 -13.35
CA LEU A 200 12.62 2.13 -13.83
C LEU A 200 11.81 1.22 -14.77
N VAL A 201 10.49 1.37 -14.77
CA VAL A 201 9.52 0.64 -15.59
C VAL A 201 8.38 1.58 -15.98
N GLY A 202 7.63 1.19 -17.02
CA GLY A 202 6.31 1.77 -17.31
C GLY A 202 5.20 0.79 -16.98
N THR A 203 3.96 1.29 -16.99
CA THR A 203 2.76 0.50 -16.71
C THR A 203 2.56 -0.65 -17.72
N PRO A 204 2.03 -1.80 -17.27
CA PRO A 204 1.69 -2.91 -18.16
C PRO A 204 0.64 -2.51 -19.21
N PRO A 205 0.64 -3.13 -20.41
CA PRO A 205 -0.31 -2.78 -21.48
C PRO A 205 -1.76 -3.11 -21.13
N GLY A 206 -1.99 -3.94 -20.11
CA GLY A 206 -3.32 -4.30 -19.61
C GLY A 206 -3.88 -3.37 -18.55
N GLY A 207 -3.14 -2.34 -18.12
CA GLY A 207 -3.51 -1.49 -16.99
C GLY A 207 -3.12 -2.12 -15.65
N ALA A 208 -3.97 -1.91 -14.64
CA ALA A 208 -3.75 -2.37 -13.26
C ALA A 208 -3.50 -3.89 -13.21
N LEU A 209 -2.59 -4.29 -12.33
CA LEU A 209 -2.36 -5.69 -12.02
C LEU A 209 -3.32 -6.08 -10.88
N VAL A 210 -4.06 -7.18 -11.07
CA VAL A 210 -5.10 -7.60 -10.14
C VAL A 210 -4.96 -9.07 -9.80
N ALA A 211 -5.15 -9.41 -8.52
CA ALA A 211 -5.44 -10.74 -8.04
C ALA A 211 -6.79 -10.75 -7.30
N ILE A 212 -7.39 -11.93 -7.13
CA ILE A 212 -8.63 -12.10 -6.37
C ILE A 212 -8.38 -13.12 -5.28
N SER A 213 -8.84 -12.83 -4.06
CA SER A 213 -8.77 -13.77 -2.94
C SER A 213 -9.75 -14.94 -3.10
N ASP A 214 -9.31 -16.13 -2.71
CA ASP A 214 -10.12 -17.35 -2.74
C ASP A 214 -11.13 -17.42 -1.58
N ASP A 215 -11.88 -18.53 -1.48
CA ASP A 215 -12.88 -18.75 -0.43
C ASP A 215 -12.33 -18.69 1.01
N ASN A 216 -11.01 -18.82 1.19
CA ASN A 216 -10.31 -18.71 2.46
C ASN A 216 -9.49 -17.42 2.57
N GLY A 217 -9.77 -16.43 1.71
CA GLY A 217 -9.15 -15.12 1.70
C GLY A 217 -7.72 -15.10 1.15
N TYR A 218 -7.19 -16.20 0.60
CA TYR A 218 -5.83 -16.22 0.08
C TYR A 218 -5.76 -15.69 -1.35
N PHE A 219 -4.73 -14.89 -1.65
CA PHE A 219 -4.34 -14.55 -3.01
C PHE A 219 -2.86 -14.86 -3.22
N THR A 220 -2.44 -15.06 -4.47
CA THR A 220 -1.03 -15.28 -4.82
C THR A 220 -0.67 -14.49 -6.06
N PHE A 221 0.50 -13.86 -6.03
CA PHE A 221 1.07 -13.13 -7.16
C PHE A 221 2.50 -13.60 -7.43
N GLY A 222 2.83 -13.85 -8.69
CA GLY A 222 4.21 -14.11 -9.12
C GLY A 222 4.97 -12.80 -9.17
N VAL A 223 6.10 -12.70 -8.48
CA VAL A 223 6.87 -11.45 -8.34
C VAL A 223 7.95 -11.41 -9.41
N PRO A 224 7.78 -10.66 -10.52
CA PRO A 224 8.67 -10.77 -11.67
C PRO A 224 10.00 -10.02 -11.52
N ARG A 225 10.09 -9.09 -10.56
CA ARG A 225 11.21 -8.14 -10.44
C ARG A 225 11.53 -7.82 -8.99
N ALA A 226 12.80 -7.63 -8.67
CA ALA A 226 13.24 -7.08 -7.39
C ALA A 226 12.80 -5.62 -7.20
N GLY A 227 12.61 -5.22 -5.94
CA GLY A 227 12.14 -3.90 -5.55
C GLY A 227 10.95 -3.94 -4.60
N TYR A 228 10.29 -2.80 -4.41
CA TYR A 228 9.09 -2.71 -3.59
C TYR A 228 7.84 -3.05 -4.38
N TRP A 229 6.96 -3.84 -3.78
CA TRP A 229 5.65 -4.20 -4.31
C TRP A 229 4.57 -3.91 -3.27
N GLY A 230 3.52 -3.23 -3.70
CA GLY A 230 2.34 -2.92 -2.90
C GLY A 230 1.18 -3.83 -3.31
N PHE A 231 0.40 -4.27 -2.33
CA PHE A 231 -0.84 -5.01 -2.52
C PHE A 231 -1.95 -4.33 -1.74
N ALA A 232 -3.02 -3.90 -2.40
CA ALA A 232 -4.17 -3.23 -1.79
C ALA A 232 -5.43 -4.08 -1.98
N ALA A 233 -5.95 -4.64 -0.90
CA ALA A 233 -7.23 -5.35 -0.90
C ALA A 233 -8.37 -4.33 -0.74
N LEU A 234 -9.00 -3.97 -1.87
CA LEU A 234 -9.94 -2.86 -1.95
C LEU A 234 -11.28 -3.17 -1.29
N GLY A 235 -11.85 -2.20 -0.56
CA GLY A 235 -13.17 -2.33 0.07
C GLY A 235 -13.28 -3.51 1.05
N ALA A 236 -12.15 -3.99 1.56
CA ALA A 236 -12.04 -5.16 2.39
C ALA A 236 -12.48 -4.91 3.84
N GLY A 237 -12.58 -3.66 4.28
CA GLY A 237 -13.01 -3.32 5.63
C GLY A 237 -14.52 -3.46 5.87
N PRO A 238 -14.94 -3.44 7.15
CA PRO A 238 -16.35 -3.57 7.54
C PRO A 238 -17.14 -2.26 7.42
N VAL A 239 -16.49 -1.09 7.37
CA VAL A 239 -17.15 0.21 7.24
C VAL A 239 -17.16 0.65 5.79
N THR A 240 -18.34 0.95 5.26
CA THR A 240 -18.56 1.23 3.83
C THR A 240 -19.13 2.61 3.55
N GLU A 241 -19.28 3.46 4.58
CA GLU A 241 -19.79 4.83 4.44
C GLU A 241 -19.03 5.79 5.36
N HIS A 242 -18.72 6.98 4.85
CA HIS A 242 -18.17 8.10 5.61
C HIS A 242 -18.82 9.40 5.13
N GLU A 243 -19.32 10.23 6.07
CA GLU A 243 -19.95 11.52 5.76
C GLU A 243 -21.07 11.45 4.68
N GLY A 244 -21.81 10.34 4.63
CA GLY A 244 -22.90 10.12 3.68
C GLY A 244 -22.46 9.75 2.26
N LYS A 245 -21.17 9.42 2.06
CA LYS A 245 -20.61 8.89 0.82
C LYS A 245 -20.02 7.50 1.05
N GLU A 246 -19.86 6.75 -0.04
CA GLU A 246 -19.20 5.45 -0.02
C GLU A 246 -17.77 5.56 0.56
N LEU A 247 -17.35 4.56 1.33
CA LEU A 247 -16.00 4.45 1.87
C LEU A 247 -15.39 3.11 1.44
N SER A 248 -14.26 3.15 0.76
CA SER A 248 -13.39 2.01 0.54
C SER A 248 -12.39 1.91 1.69
N GLN A 249 -12.61 0.97 2.60
CA GLN A 249 -11.60 0.58 3.58
C GLN A 249 -10.69 -0.50 3.01
N ASP A 250 -9.44 -0.15 2.74
CA ASP A 250 -8.50 -1.03 2.07
C ASP A 250 -7.46 -1.56 3.05
N ALA A 251 -7.02 -2.81 2.84
CA ALA A 251 -5.83 -3.32 3.51
C ALA A 251 -4.64 -3.24 2.56
N VAL A 252 -3.58 -2.55 2.97
CA VAL A 252 -2.36 -2.38 2.16
C VAL A 252 -1.17 -3.05 2.83
N ILE A 253 -0.40 -3.81 2.05
CA ILE A 253 0.89 -4.37 2.48
C ILE A 253 1.99 -4.04 1.46
N TRP A 254 3.13 -3.58 1.97
CA TRP A 254 4.34 -3.39 1.18
C TRP A 254 5.36 -4.51 1.48
N ILE A 255 5.86 -5.13 0.41
CA ILE A 255 6.92 -6.16 0.49
C ILE A 255 8.19 -5.66 -0.22
N ARG A 256 9.32 -6.26 0.12
CA ARG A 256 10.60 -6.10 -0.57
C ARG A 256 10.99 -7.42 -1.23
N ALA A 257 11.17 -7.37 -2.55
CA ALA A 257 11.69 -8.44 -3.37
C ALA A 257 13.16 -8.22 -3.71
N TRP A 258 13.94 -9.30 -3.74
CA TRP A 258 15.38 -9.31 -4.00
C TRP A 258 15.72 -10.23 -5.17
N ASP A 259 16.79 -9.90 -5.89
CA ASP A 259 17.37 -10.81 -6.87
C ASP A 259 18.19 -11.91 -6.16
N LEU A 260 18.32 -13.06 -6.83
CA LEU A 260 19.30 -14.08 -6.46
C LEU A 260 20.61 -13.75 -7.16
N ASP A 261 21.49 -13.00 -6.48
CA ASP A 261 22.85 -12.69 -6.94
C ASP A 261 23.85 -13.82 -6.60
#